data_AF-A0A8H7VXU1-F1
#
_entry.id   AF-A0A8H7VXU1-F1
#
_cell.length_a   1.000
_cell.length_b   1.000
_cell.length_c   1.000
_cell.angle_alpha   90.00
_cell.angle_beta   90.00
_cell.angle_gamma   90.00
#
_symmetry.space_group_name_H-M   'P 1'
#
loop_
_entity.id
_entity.type
_entity.pdbx_description
1 polymer ?
#
loop_
_entity_poly.entity_id
_entity_poly.type
_entity_poly.pdbx_seq_one_letter_code
_entity_poly.pdbx_strand_id
1 'polypeptide(L)' 'MSGPLLVKRLSEYAQIPTRGSVLAAGYDLYWYRGDRIAQLIIEKIYTPEVVEVESLDASDRGVGGFGSTGYQ' A
#
# COMPACT_ATOMS: atom_id res chain seq x y z
N MET A 1 17.38 -19.76 -8.55
CA MET A 1 16.13 -20.05 -7.83
C MET A 1 16.29 -19.52 -6.42
N SER A 2 15.37 -18.67 -5.94
CA SER A 2 15.42 -18.20 -4.55
C SER A 2 15.32 -19.40 -3.61
N GLY A 3 16.13 -19.41 -2.55
CA GLY A 3 16.04 -20.42 -1.49
C GLY A 3 14.67 -20.43 -0.80
N PRO A 4 14.40 -21.41 0.07
CA PRO A 4 13.13 -21.50 0.77
C PRO A 4 12.91 -20.29 1.68
N LEU A 5 11.66 -19.85 1.80
CA LEU A 5 11.27 -18.83 2.77
C LEU A 5 11.34 -19.43 4.19
N LEU A 6 12.17 -18.85 5.05
CA LEU A 6 12.26 -19.24 6.46
C LEU A 6 11.29 -18.41 7.28
N VAL A 7 10.39 -19.08 8.02
CA VAL A 7 9.38 -18.42 8.87
C VAL A 7 9.53 -18.94 10.30
N LYS A 8 9.49 -18.03 11.27
CA LYS A 8 9.43 -18.36 12.70
C LYS A 8 8.02 -18.07 13.21
N ARG A 9 7.40 -19.07 13.81
CA ARG A 9 6.13 -18.92 14.50
C ARG A 9 6.36 -18.22 15.86
N LEU A 10 5.69 -17.09 16.09
CA LEU A 10 5.82 -16.31 17.35
C LEU A 10 4.79 -16.69 18.43
N SER A 11 3.76 -17.45 18.07
CA SER A 11 2.69 -17.91 18.96
C SER A 11 2.19 -19.27 18.48
N GLU A 12 1.75 -20.15 19.38
CA GLU A 12 1.20 -21.46 18.98
C GLU A 12 -0.01 -21.35 18.05
N TYR A 13 -0.79 -20.28 18.19
CA TYR A 13 -1.95 -20.03 17.35
C TYR A 13 -1.57 -19.54 15.95
N ALA A 14 -0.38 -19.00 15.72
CA ALA A 14 -0.06 -18.38 14.44
C ALA A 14 -0.05 -19.39 13.27
N GLN A 15 -0.74 -19.05 12.18
CA GLN A 15 -0.83 -19.85 10.96
C GLN A 15 0.30 -19.50 9.99
N ILE A 16 0.85 -20.53 9.32
CA ILE A 16 1.92 -20.37 8.32
C ILE A 16 1.35 -19.69 7.06
N PRO A 17 2.05 -18.68 6.49
CA PRO A 17 1.61 -18.04 5.25
C PRO A 17 1.45 -19.01 4.08
N THR A 18 0.43 -18.79 3.25
CA THR A 18 0.21 -19.57 2.02
C THR A 18 0.51 -18.76 0.79
N ARG A 19 0.56 -19.40 -0.37
CA ARG A 19 0.62 -18.71 -1.65
C ARG A 19 -0.61 -19.07 -2.47
N GLY A 20 -1.47 -18.09 -2.75
CA GLY A 20 -2.72 -18.31 -3.48
C GLY A 20 -2.56 -18.80 -4.93
N SER A 21 -1.44 -18.50 -5.59
CA SER A 21 -1.13 -19.06 -6.92
C SER A 21 0.37 -19.02 -7.23
N VAL A 22 0.80 -19.78 -8.25
CA VAL A 22 2.21 -19.79 -8.69
C VAL A 22 2.70 -18.41 -9.11
N LEU A 23 1.80 -17.57 -9.62
CA LEU A 23 2.10 -16.23 -10.12
C LEU A 23 1.94 -15.13 -9.07
N ALA A 24 1.55 -15.48 -7.83
CA ALA A 24 1.38 -14.49 -6.77
C ALA A 24 2.73 -13.84 -6.40
N ALA A 25 2.73 -12.51 -6.31
CA ALA A 25 3.91 -11.73 -5.95
C ALA A 25 4.35 -11.94 -4.48
N GLY A 26 3.42 -12.31 -3.60
CA GLY A 26 3.64 -12.45 -2.16
C GLY A 26 2.94 -13.67 -1.56
N TYR A 27 3.03 -13.78 -0.25
CA TYR A 27 2.31 -14.78 0.55
C TYR A 27 1.09 -14.14 1.20
N ASP A 28 0.02 -14.92 1.33
CA ASP A 28 -1.17 -14.58 2.09
C ASP A 28 -0.86 -14.74 3.58
N LEU A 29 -1.15 -13.69 4.35
CA LEU A 29 -0.93 -13.65 5.80
C LEU A 29 -2.24 -13.83 6.56
N TYR A 30 -2.13 -14.38 7.77
CA TYR A 30 -3.27 -14.68 8.64
C TYR A 30 -3.15 -13.93 9.96
N TRP A 31 -4.28 -13.62 10.58
CA TRP A 31 -4.36 -12.90 11.85
C TRP A 31 -5.46 -13.50 12.75
N TYR A 32 -5.33 -13.26 14.05
CA TYR A 32 -6.29 -13.68 15.08
C TYR A 32 -6.99 -12.49 15.70
N ARG A 33 -8.18 -12.72 16.27
CA ARG A 33 -8.90 -11.67 17.01
C ARG A 33 -7.99 -11.09 18.11
N GLY A 34 -7.78 -9.78 18.06
CA GLY A 34 -6.90 -9.05 18.98
C GLY A 34 -5.57 -8.61 18.36
N ASP A 35 -5.19 -9.15 17.20
CA ASP A 35 -3.99 -8.72 16.49
C ASP A 35 -4.12 -7.28 15.98
N ARG A 36 -3.06 -6.49 16.14
CA ARG A 36 -2.96 -5.14 15.58
C ARG A 36 -2.59 -5.24 14.11
N ILE A 37 -3.57 -5.13 13.22
CA ILE A 37 -3.39 -5.27 11.76
C ILE A 37 -3.46 -3.93 11.00
N ALA A 38 -3.73 -2.83 11.70
CA ALA A 38 -3.82 -1.50 11.13
C ALA A 38 -3.56 -0.44 12.22
N GLN A 39 -3.47 0.81 11.79
CA GLN A 39 -3.35 1.98 12.65
C GLN A 39 -4.39 3.03 12.24
N LEU A 40 -4.89 3.78 13.22
CA LEU A 40 -5.79 4.91 13.00
C LEU A 40 -4.96 6.20 12.92
N ILE A 41 -5.19 6.99 11.87
CA ILE A 41 -4.65 8.34 11.72
C ILE A 41 -5.84 9.31 11.68
N ILE A 42 -5.76 10.38 12.48
CA ILE A 42 -6.79 11.42 12.54
C ILE A 42 -6.19 12.70 11.96
N GLU A 43 -6.75 13.18 10.86
CA GLU A 43 -6.34 14.42 10.20
C GLU A 43 -7.54 15.25 9.79
N LYS A 44 -7.31 16.56 9.62
CA LYS A 44 -8.34 17.47 9.11
C LYS A 44 -8.53 17.24 7.63
N ILE A 45 -9.77 16.98 7.21
CA ILE A 45 -10.15 16.93 5.81
C ILE A 45 -10.86 18.22 5.40
N TYR A 46 -10.72 18.58 4.11
CA TYR A 46 -11.49 19.64 3.48
C TYR A 46 -12.27 19.04 2.31
N THR A 47 -13.56 19.32 2.26
CA THR A 47 -14.46 18.92 1.17
C THR A 47 -15.02 20.17 0.49
N PRO A 48 -14.21 20.88 -0.32
CA PRO A 48 -14.65 22.10 -1.00
C PRO A 48 -15.70 21.79 -2.06
N GLU A 49 -16.47 22.81 -2.46
CA GLU A 49 -17.34 22.75 -3.62
C GLU A 49 -16.51 22.59 -4.90
N VAL A 50 -16.97 21.75 -5.82
CA VAL A 50 -16.33 21.55 -7.12
C VAL A 50 -16.92 22.54 -8.11
N VAL A 51 -16.06 23.39 -8.69
CA VAL A 51 -16.44 24.40 -9.68
C VAL A 51 -15.72 24.10 -11.00
N GLU A 52 -16.47 24.03 -12.08
CA GLU A 52 -15.93 23.83 -13.44
C GLU A 52 -15.41 25.16 -14.01
N VAL A 53 -14.24 25.13 -14.65
CA VAL A 53 -13.59 26.29 -15.31
C VAL A 53 -13.00 25.86 -16.65
N GLU A 54 -12.87 26.80 -17.58
CA GLU A 54 -12.33 26.52 -18.92
C GLU A 54 -10.82 26.22 -18.91
N SER A 55 -10.07 26.82 -17.98
CA SER A 55 -8.61 26.62 -17.88
C SER A 55 -8.07 26.90 -16.47
N LEU A 56 -6.85 26.42 -16.22
CA LEU A 56 -6.07 26.64 -15.00
C LEU A 56 -4.79 27.39 -15.33
N ASP A 57 -4.23 28.10 -14.34
CA ASP A 57 -2.93 28.73 -14.47
C ASP A 57 -1.80 27.71 -14.67
N ALA A 58 -0.77 28.10 -15.41
CA ALA A 58 0.42 27.27 -15.60
C ALA A 58 1.18 27.09 -14.27
N SER A 59 1.81 25.93 -14.09
CA SER A 59 2.70 25.65 -12.97
C SER A 59 4.02 25.05 -13.47
N ASP A 60 5.10 25.20 -12.70
CA ASP A 60 6.42 24.63 -13.02
C ASP A 60 6.37 23.10 -13.20
N ARG A 61 5.41 22.42 -12.55
CA ARG A 61 5.22 20.97 -12.66
C ARG A 61 4.52 20.56 -13.96
N GLY A 62 3.67 21.43 -14.52
CA GLY A 62 2.86 21.16 -15.71
C GLY A 62 2.09 19.83 -15.62
N VAL A 63 2.17 19.03 -16.69
CA VAL A 63 1.53 17.71 -16.80
C VAL A 63 2.37 16.56 -16.24
N GLY A 64 3.48 16.84 -15.56
CA GLY A 64 4.40 15.83 -15.04
C GLY A 64 3.73 14.89 -14.02
N GLY A 65 4.09 13.61 -14.03
CA GLY A 65 3.56 12.57 -13.15
C GLY A 65 4.40 11.30 -13.23
N PHE A 66 4.07 10.26 -12.45
CA PHE A 66 4.65 8.92 -12.58
C PHE A 66 6.20 8.87 -12.58
N GLY A 67 6.84 9.64 -11.70
CA GLY A 67 8.31 9.68 -11.62
C GLY A 67 8.95 10.50 -12.75
N SER A 68 8.27 11.51 -13.29
CA SER A 68 8.77 12.41 -14.34
C SER A 68 10.08 13.15 -14.00
N THR A 69 10.49 13.15 -12.74
CA THR A 69 11.78 13.71 -12.29
C THR A 69 12.94 12.71 -12.42
N GLY A 70 12.65 11.45 -12.76
CA GLY A 70 13.62 10.36 -12.74
C GLY A 70 14.06 9.97 -11.32
N TYR A 71 14.93 8.97 -11.26
CA TYR A 71 15.73 8.61 -10.09
C TYR A 71 17.20 8.82 -10.47
N GLN A 72 18.03 9.32 -9.54
CA GLN A 72 19.49 9.33 -9.67
C GLN A 72 20.08 7.99 -9.22
#